data_AF-A0A2D6IQ77-F1
#
_entry.id   AF-A0A2D6IQ77-F1
#
_cell.length_a   1.000
_cell.length_b   1.000
_cell.length_c   1.000
_cell.angle_alpha   90.00
_cell.angle_beta   90.00
_cell.angle_gamma   90.00
#
_symmetry.space_group_name_H-M   'P 1'
#
loop_
_entity.id
_entity.type
_entity.pdbx_description
1 polymer ?
#
loop_
_entity_poly.entity_id
_entity_poly.type
_entity_poly.pdbx_seq_one_letter_code
_entity_poly.pdbx_strand_id
1 'polypeptide(L)' 'MTLSAEDKKGIKSEFGRSSKDTGSCEVQVAILTQRINELTGHFKEHAKDHHSRRGLLRLVSRRRKLLDYLKRKNFEGYKS' A
#
# COMPACT_ATOMS: atom_id res chain seq x y z
N MET A 1 1.26 -7.06 -12.64
CA MET A 1 1.03 -8.00 -11.54
C MET A 1 0.11 -7.36 -10.49
N THR A 2 -0.80 -8.13 -9.93
CA THR A 2 -1.81 -7.69 -8.94
C THR A 2 -1.73 -8.60 -7.73
N LEU A 3 -1.76 -8.03 -6.51
CA LEU A 3 -1.86 -8.80 -5.27
C LEU A 3 -2.98 -9.84 -5.37
N SER A 4 -2.70 -11.07 -4.92
CA SER A 4 -3.68 -12.14 -4.88
C SER A 4 -4.81 -11.81 -3.89
N ALA A 5 -5.91 -12.56 -3.98
CA ALA A 5 -6.99 -12.41 -3.01
C ALA A 5 -6.58 -12.85 -1.60
N GLU A 6 -5.63 -13.78 -1.50
CA GLU A 6 -5.11 -14.33 -0.25
C GLU A 6 -4.22 -13.31 0.46
N ASP A 7 -3.29 -12.69 -0.26
CA ASP A 7 -2.41 -11.63 0.28
C ASP A 7 -3.23 -10.47 0.84
N LYS A 8 -4.29 -10.07 0.12
CA LYS A 8 -5.20 -9.00 0.58
C LYS A 8 -5.99 -9.41 1.82
N LYS A 9 -6.34 -10.70 1.96
CA LYS A 9 -7.03 -11.19 3.17
C LYS A 9 -6.09 -11.19 4.37
N GLY A 10 -4.83 -11.62 4.19
CA GLY A 10 -3.79 -11.56 5.23
C GLY A 10 -3.61 -10.14 5.76
N ILE A 11 -3.39 -9.18 4.86
CA ILE A 11 -3.23 -7.76 5.22
C ILE A 11 -4.47 -7.19 5.93
N LYS A 12 -5.68 -7.57 5.50
CA LYS A 12 -6.91 -7.14 6.18
C LYS A 12 -7.02 -7.70 7.59
N SER A 13 -6.57 -8.93 7.81
CA SER A 13 -6.59 -9.56 9.13
C SER A 13 -5.58 -8.92 10.09
N GLU A 14 -4.42 -8.51 9.58
CA GLU A 14 -3.34 -7.92 10.40
C GLU A 14 -3.56 -6.44 10.71
N PHE A 15 -3.98 -5.66 9.70
CA PHE A 15 -4.07 -4.18 9.81
C PHE A 15 -5.50 -3.66 9.90
N GLY A 16 -6.51 -4.52 9.75
CA GLY A 16 -7.92 -4.14 9.86
C GLY A 16 -8.32 -3.92 11.31
N ARG A 17 -9.03 -2.81 11.59
CA ARG A 17 -9.59 -2.55 12.93
C ARG A 17 -10.70 -3.52 13.29
N SER A 18 -11.28 -4.18 12.29
CA SER A 18 -12.33 -5.19 12.42
C SER A 18 -12.24 -6.15 11.23
N SER A 19 -12.79 -7.36 11.36
CA SER A 19 -12.83 -8.38 10.30
C SER A 19 -13.57 -7.93 9.02
N LYS A 20 -14.40 -6.89 9.11
CA LYS A 20 -15.10 -6.29 7.97
C LYS A 20 -14.44 -5.00 7.46
N ASP A 21 -13.38 -4.55 8.11
CA ASP A 21 -12.70 -3.30 7.74
C ASP A 21 -11.83 -3.52 6.51
N THR A 22 -12.33 -3.03 5.38
CA THR A 22 -11.67 -3.12 4.08
C THR A 22 -11.20 -1.76 3.56
N GLY A 23 -11.54 -0.69 4.29
CA GLY A 23 -11.46 0.68 3.80
C GLY A 23 -10.69 1.63 4.71
N SER A 24 -10.27 1.21 5.91
CA SER A 24 -9.44 2.04 6.77
C SER A 24 -8.13 2.47 6.10
N CYS A 25 -7.64 3.62 6.56
CA CYS A 25 -6.40 4.18 6.04
C CYS A 25 -5.22 3.25 6.32
N GLU A 26 -5.19 2.55 7.47
CA GLU A 26 -4.15 1.55 7.79
C GLU A 26 -4.12 0.42 6.77
N VAL A 27 -5.26 -0.25 6.54
CA VAL A 27 -5.37 -1.35 5.57
C VAL A 27 -4.99 -0.91 4.15
N GLN A 28 -5.45 0.27 3.72
CA GLN A 28 -5.11 0.79 2.40
C GLN A 28 -3.60 1.08 2.27
N VAL A 29 -2.98 1.63 3.29
CA VAL A 29 -1.53 1.91 3.32
C VAL A 29 -0.74 0.60 3.30
N ALA A 30 -1.17 -0.42 4.05
CA ALA A 30 -0.52 -1.73 4.07
C ALA A 30 -0.58 -2.41 2.69
N ILE A 31 -1.75 -2.44 2.05
CA ILE A 31 -1.92 -2.99 0.69
C ILE A 31 -1.03 -2.25 -0.33
N LEU A 32 -1.00 -0.92 -0.27
CA LEU A 32 -0.16 -0.12 -1.18
C LEU A 32 1.33 -0.38 -0.93
N THR A 33 1.74 -0.56 0.32
CA THR A 33 3.12 -0.82 0.70
C THR A 33 3.59 -2.17 0.18
N GLN A 34 2.80 -3.23 0.37
CA GLN A 34 3.12 -4.56 -0.17
C GLN A 34 3.29 -4.50 -1.69
N ARG A 35 2.34 -3.85 -2.38
CA ARG A 35 2.40 -3.70 -3.84
C ARG A 35 3.62 -2.91 -4.32
N ILE A 36 4.02 -1.87 -3.59
CA ILE A 36 5.22 -1.08 -3.90
C ILE A 36 6.47 -1.94 -3.73
N ASN A 37 6.55 -2.75 -2.67
CA ASN A 37 7.69 -3.63 -2.41
C ASN A 37 7.87 -4.68 -3.53
N GLU A 38 6.79 -5.35 -3.92
CA GLU A 38 6.78 -6.32 -5.04
C GLU A 38 7.25 -5.67 -6.35
N LEU A 39 6.68 -4.50 -6.69
CA LEU A 39 7.04 -3.77 -7.91
C LEU A 39 8.48 -3.28 -7.88
N THR A 40 8.99 -2.92 -6.70
CA THR A 40 10.39 -2.47 -6.56
C THR A 40 11.36 -3.61 -6.88
N GLY A 41 11.06 -4.85 -6.47
CA GLY A 41 11.82 -6.04 -6.88
C GLY A 41 11.78 -6.25 -8.39
N HIS A 42 10.58 -6.21 -8.98
CA HIS A 42 10.41 -6.35 -10.43
C HIS A 42 11.22 -5.34 -11.25
N PHE A 43 11.28 -4.07 -10.83
CA PHE A 43 12.04 -3.05 -11.57
C PHE A 43 13.55 -3.15 -11.44
N LYS A 44 14.07 -3.88 -10.45
CA LYS A 44 15.50 -4.20 -10.37
C LYS A 44 15.90 -5.16 -11.50
N GLU A 45 15.05 -6.14 -11.79
CA GLU A 45 15.25 -7.10 -12.88
C GLU A 45 14.90 -6.49 -14.25
N HIS A 46 13.84 -5.68 -14.31
CA HIS A 46 13.33 -5.08 -15.55
C HIS A 46 13.61 -3.57 -15.61
N ALA A 47 14.88 -3.20 -15.77
CA ALA A 47 15.32 -1.81 -15.74
C ALA A 47 14.78 -0.91 -16.88
N LYS A 48 14.29 -1.51 -17.97
CA LYS A 48 13.76 -0.77 -19.14
C LYS A 48 12.23 -0.56 -19.10
N ASP A 49 11.52 -1.11 -18.11
CA ASP A 49 10.08 -0.89 -17.99
C ASP A 49 9.77 0.47 -17.37
N HIS A 50 9.75 1.50 -18.22
CA HIS A 50 9.41 2.88 -17.82
C HIS A 50 7.90 3.11 -17.66
N HIS A 51 7.07 2.34 -18.38
CA HIS A 51 5.62 2.52 -18.37
C HIS A 51 5.03 2.10 -17.02
N SER A 52 5.45 0.94 -16.51
CA SER A 52 4.99 0.46 -15.21
C SER A 52 5.60 1.27 -14.05
N ARG A 53 6.80 1.85 -14.19
CA ARG A 53 7.37 2.78 -13.19
C ARG A 53 6.50 4.02 -12.98
N ARG A 54 5.87 4.55 -14.03
CA ARG A 54 4.89 5.64 -13.89
C ARG A 54 3.71 5.22 -13.01
N GLY A 55 3.27 3.97 -13.14
CA GLY A 55 2.27 3.36 -12.26
C GLY A 55 2.74 3.30 -10.81
N LEU A 56 3.98 2.88 -10.57
CA LEU A 56 4.60 2.86 -9.24
C LEU A 56 4.60 4.25 -8.58
N LEU A 57 5.02 5.29 -9.32
CA LEU A 57 5.03 6.66 -8.79
C LEU A 57 3.63 7.15 -8.38
N ARG A 58 2.58 6.75 -9.10
CA ARG A 58 1.18 7.02 -8.72
C ARG A 58 0.80 6.31 -7.43
N LEU A 59 1.20 5.05 -7.25
CA LEU A 59 0.97 4.29 -6.02
C LEU A 59 1.67 4.92 -4.82
N VAL A 60 2.94 5.31 -4.97
CA VAL A 60 3.72 6.00 -3.94
C VAL A 60 3.05 7.32 -3.55
N SER A 61 2.63 8.11 -4.54
CA SER A 61 1.92 9.38 -4.32
C SER A 61 0.60 9.16 -3.58
N ARG A 62 -0.15 8.12 -3.92
CA ARG A 62 -1.41 7.78 -3.23
C ARG A 62 -1.16 7.36 -1.79
N ARG A 63 -0.14 6.53 -1.53
CA ARG A 63 0.24 6.13 -0.17
C ARG A 63 0.63 7.34 0.68
N ARG A 64 1.43 8.26 0.12
CA ARG A 64 1.81 9.51 0.79
C ARG A 64 0.60 10.34 1.21
N LYS A 65 -0.38 10.54 0.31
CA LYS A 65 -1.62 11.27 0.63
C LYS A 65 -2.42 10.62 1.77
N LEU A 66 -2.48 9.29 1.83
CA LEU A 66 -3.15 8.58 2.91
C LEU A 66 -2.41 8.73 4.24
N LEU A 67 -1.08 8.65 4.24
CA LEU A 67 -0.26 8.91 5.43
C LEU A 67 -0.40 10.36 5.91
N ASP A 68 -0.42 11.33 4.98
CA ASP A 68 -0.64 12.75 5.31
C ASP A 68 -2.04 12.99 5.90
N TYR A 69 -3.05 12.25 5.44
CA TYR A 69 -4.39 12.26 6.05
C TYR A 69 -4.37 11.64 7.45
N LEU A 70 -3.74 10.49 7.60
CA LEU A 70 -3.65 9.76 8.86
C LEU A 70 -2.91 10.61 9.92
N LYS A 71 -1.76 11.18 9.56
CA LYS A 71 -0.99 12.12 10.40
C LYS A 71 -1.83 13.30 10.91
N ARG A 72 -2.72 13.84 10.08
CA ARG A 72 -3.59 14.97 10.45
C ARG A 72 -4.76 14.57 11.35
N LYS A 73 -5.31 13.37 11.16
CA LYS A 73 -6.54 12.92 11.86
C LYS A 73 -6.25 12.08 13.10
N ASN A 74 -5.21 11.27 13.06
CA ASN A 74 -4.79 10.39 14.14
C ASN A 74 -3.27 10.26 14.13
N PHE A 75 -2.59 11.09 14.94
CA PHE A 75 -1.14 11.09 15.00
C PHE A 75 -0.57 9.79 15.58
N GLU A 76 -1.26 9.16 16.53
CA GLU A 76 -0.83 7.90 17.13
C GLU A 76 -0.79 6.80 16.08
N GLY A 77 -1.88 6.61 15.31
CA GLY A 77 -1.92 5.61 14.24
C GLY A 77 -0.96 5.88 13.07
N TYR A 78 -0.39 7.09 12.96
CA TYR A 78 0.63 7.42 11.96
C TYR A 78 2.04 7.03 12.41
N LYS A 79 2.27 7.06 13.72
CA LYS A 79 3.57 6.74 14.32
C LYS A 79 3.77 5.23 14.50
N SER A 80 2.68 4.47 14.56
CA SER A 80 2.63 3.01 14.70
C SER A 80 3.15 2.24 13.49
#